data_AF-A0A9X4KDD6-F1
#
_entry.id   AF-A0A9X4KDD6-F1
#
_cell.length_a   1.000
_cell.length_b   1.000
_cell.length_c   1.000
_cell.angle_alpha   90.00
_cell.angle_beta   90.00
_cell.angle_gamma   90.00
#
_symmetry.space_group_name_H-M   'P 1'
#
loop_
_entity.id
_entity.type
_entity.pdbx_description
1 polymer ?
#
loop_
_entity_poly.entity_id
_entity_poly.type
_entity_poly.pdbx_seq_one_letter_code
_entity_poly.pdbx_strand_id
1 'polypeptide(L)' 'MNLNELVRMRNFTLTNKVKLVRHQDPNYDTKLLHKIGMLEFYQSIQSNDVFGNCDYILSFLGEEGRKAIFIGAYQKNY' A
#
# COMPACT_ATOMS: atom_id res chain seq x y z
N MET A 1 14.24 6.31 -8.12
CA MET A 1 14.17 5.69 -6.78
C MET A 1 13.88 4.21 -6.97
N ASN A 2 14.79 3.35 -6.51
CA ASN A 2 14.64 1.90 -6.57
C ASN A 2 13.87 1.41 -5.32
N LEU A 3 13.04 0.37 -5.45
CA LEU A 3 12.27 -0.20 -4.34
C LEU A 3 13.17 -0.61 -3.16
N ASN A 4 14.36 -1.14 -3.44
CA ASN A 4 15.33 -1.51 -2.41
C ASN A 4 15.82 -0.32 -1.57
N GLU A 5 15.91 0.87 -2.17
CA GLU A 5 16.28 2.09 -1.45
C GLU A 5 15.15 2.52 -0.51
N LEU A 6 13.91 2.48 -0.99
CA LEU A 6 12.72 2.85 -0.21
C LEU A 6 12.55 1.97 1.04
N VAL A 7 12.74 0.66 0.89
CA VAL A 7 12.67 -0.33 1.97
C VAL A 7 13.78 -0.09 3.00
N ARG A 8 15.02 0.13 2.54
CA ARG A 8 16.17 0.41 3.42
C ARG A 8 16.02 1.72 4.20
N MET A 9 15.46 2.77 3.58
CA MET A 9 15.27 4.08 4.23
C MET A 9 14.27 4.07 5.40
N ARG A 10 13.47 3.01 5.55
CA ARG A 10 12.41 2.91 6.57
C ARG A 10 12.66 1.82 7.62
N ASN A 11 13.91 1.34 7.72
CA ASN A 11 14.29 0.22 8.60
C ASN A 11 13.48 -1.08 8.34
N PHE A 12 12.94 -1.25 7.14
CA PHE A 12 12.36 -2.53 6.75
C PHE A 12 13.49 -3.50 6.46
N THR A 13 13.70 -4.46 7.36
CA THR A 13 14.58 -5.59 7.09
C THR A 13 13.91 -6.48 6.04
N LEU A 14 14.67 -6.95 5.05
CA LEU A 14 14.21 -7.85 3.99
C LEU A 14 13.63 -9.20 4.51
N THR A 15 13.75 -9.47 5.80
CA THR A 15 13.14 -10.62 6.48
C THR A 15 11.64 -10.48 6.69
N ASN A 16 11.11 -9.25 6.67
CA ASN A 16 9.70 -9.01 6.93
C ASN A 16 8.90 -9.34 5.67
N LYS A 17 7.72 -9.97 5.82
CA LYS A 17 6.86 -10.22 4.67
C LYS A 17 6.19 -8.91 4.26
N VAL A 18 6.78 -8.22 3.30
CA VAL A 18 6.27 -6.95 2.77
C VAL A 18 5.49 -7.19 1.48
N LYS A 19 4.26 -6.68 1.42
CA LYS A 19 3.46 -6.66 0.19
C LYS A 19 3.41 -5.25 -0.40
N LEU A 20 3.57 -5.14 -1.71
CA LEU A 20 3.32 -3.89 -2.43
C LEU A 20 1.85 -3.87 -2.86
N VAL A 21 1.13 -2.83 -2.46
CA VAL A 21 -0.29 -2.68 -2.75
C VAL A 21 -0.46 -1.49 -3.70
N ARG A 22 -1.03 -1.74 -4.88
CA ARG A 22 -1.41 -0.70 -5.83
C ARG A 22 -2.92 -0.54 -5.80
N HIS A 23 -3.37 0.59 -5.25
CA HIS A 23 -4.76 0.98 -5.14
C HIS A 23 -5.27 1.52 -6.48
N GLN A 24 -5.92 0.63 -7.24
CA GLN A 24 -6.64 0.95 -8.46
C GLN A 24 -7.89 0.05 -8.51
N ASP A 25 -8.96 0.52 -7.90
CA ASP A 25 -10.23 -0.20 -7.82
C ASP A 25 -11.23 0.42 -8.79
N PRO A 26 -11.91 -0.36 -9.66
CA PRO A 26 -12.92 0.17 -10.55
C PRO A 26 -14.20 0.62 -9.83
N ASN A 27 -14.45 0.12 -8.61
CA ASN A 27 -15.66 0.42 -7.84
C ASN A 27 -15.47 1.61 -6.88
N TYR A 28 -14.22 1.96 -6.54
CA TYR A 28 -13.90 3.01 -5.58
C TYR A 28 -12.84 3.95 -6.13
N ASP A 29 -13.10 5.26 -6.09
CA ASP A 29 -12.10 6.27 -6.42
C ASP A 29 -11.07 6.39 -5.29
N THR A 30 -10.02 5.57 -5.39
CA THR A 30 -8.94 5.52 -4.39
C THR A 30 -8.17 6.82 -4.29
N LYS A 31 -8.13 7.64 -5.34
CA LYS A 31 -7.48 8.96 -5.32
C LYS A 31 -8.30 9.95 -4.52
N LEU A 32 -9.62 9.96 -4.72
CA LEU A 32 -10.53 10.75 -3.89
C LEU A 32 -10.45 10.32 -2.43
N LEU A 33 -10.47 9.01 -2.16
CA LEU A 33 -10.36 8.47 -0.80
C LEU A 33 -9.07 8.93 -0.11
N HIS A 34 -7.93 8.94 -0.82
CA HIS A 34 -6.70 9.50 -0.27
C HIS A 34 -6.81 10.99 0.03
N LYS A 35 -7.35 11.77 -0.92
CA LYS A 35 -7.51 13.22 -0.79
C LYS A 35 -8.37 13.62 0.43
N ILE A 36 -9.36 12.80 0.77
CA ILE A 36 -10.26 13.06 1.92
C ILE A 36 -9.83 12.32 3.20
N GLY A 37 -8.68 11.64 3.22
CA GLY A 37 -8.17 10.93 4.40
C GLY A 37 -8.92 9.65 4.75
N MET A 38 -9.59 9.02 3.78
CA MET A 38 -10.37 7.77 3.94
C MET A 38 -9.68 6.54 3.33
N LEU A 39 -8.49 6.69 2.73
CA LEU A 39 -7.79 5.58 2.10
C LEU A 39 -7.39 4.51 3.11
N GLU A 40 -6.98 4.90 4.31
CA GLU A 40 -6.59 4.01 5.39
C GLU A 40 -7.79 3.18 5.88
N PHE A 41 -8.97 3.81 5.99
CA PHE A 41 -10.20 3.11 6.33
C PHE A 41 -10.59 2.11 5.24
N TYR A 42 -10.62 2.55 3.97
CA TYR A 42 -10.85 1.67 2.82
C TYR A 42 -9.87 0.48 2.80
N GLN A 43 -8.59 0.74 3.02
CA GLN A 43 -7.55 -0.29 3.10
C GLN A 43 -7.82 -1.26 4.25
N SER A 44 -8.26 -0.77 5.42
CA SER A 44 -8.49 -1.61 6.61
C SER A 44 -9.64 -2.61 6.47
N ILE A 45 -10.66 -2.30 5.65
CA ILE A 45 -11.82 -3.17 5.43
C ILE A 45 -11.61 -4.19 4.30
N GLN A 46 -10.51 -4.10 3.53
CA GLN A 46 -10.23 -5.08 2.50
C GLN A 46 -9.91 -6.44 3.11
N SER A 47 -10.40 -7.51 2.49
CA SER A 47 -10.31 -8.85 3.04
C SER A 47 -8.86 -9.34 3.15
N ASN A 48 -8.66 -10.32 4.02
CA ASN A 48 -7.37 -11.01 4.15
C ASN A 48 -6.89 -11.63 2.83
N ASP A 49 -7.77 -11.92 1.87
CA ASP A 49 -7.37 -12.39 0.54
C ASP A 49 -6.62 -11.29 -0.24
N VAL A 50 -6.92 -10.02 0.01
CA VAL A 50 -6.29 -8.89 -0.66
C VAL A 50 -4.88 -8.62 -0.12
N PHE A 51 -4.63 -8.77 1.18
CA PHE A 51 -3.28 -8.55 1.76
C PHE A 51 -2.49 -9.83 2.02
N GLY A 52 -3.16 -10.97 2.14
CA GLY A 52 -2.56 -12.26 2.43
C GLY A 52 -1.80 -12.29 3.77
N ASN A 53 -0.82 -13.20 3.82
CA ASN A 53 0.10 -13.36 4.95
C ASN A 53 1.31 -12.42 4.79
N CYS A 54 1.10 -11.13 5.06
CA CYS A 54 2.17 -10.13 5.13
C CYS A 54 2.15 -9.43 6.49
N ASP A 55 3.32 -8.99 6.92
CA ASP A 55 3.51 -8.22 8.17
C ASP A 55 3.37 -6.73 7.89
N TYR A 56 3.71 -6.30 6.67
CA TYR A 56 3.67 -4.91 6.26
C TYR A 56 3.17 -4.74 4.83
N ILE A 57 2.57 -3.59 4.57
CA ILE A 57 2.19 -3.16 3.23
C ILE A 57 2.86 -1.84 2.89
N LEU A 58 3.40 -1.75 1.68
CA LEU A 58 3.77 -0.48 1.04
C LEU A 58 2.63 -0.10 0.10
N SER A 59 1.99 1.02 0.42
CA SER A 59 0.77 1.47 -0.22
C SER A 59 1.08 2.48 -1.32
N PHE A 60 0.52 2.25 -2.50
CA PHE A 60 0.69 3.09 -3.67
C PHE A 60 -0.67 3.41 -4.30
N LEU A 61 -0.89 4.65 -4.75
CA LEU A 61 -2.01 4.99 -5.64
C LEU A 61 -1.63 4.72 -7.09
N GLY A 62 -2.50 4.04 -7.84
CA GLY A 62 -2.32 3.86 -9.27
C GLY A 62 -2.50 5.17 -10.03
N GLU A 63 -1.54 5.50 -10.89
CA GLU A 63 -1.65 6.55 -11.90
C GLU A 63 -1.76 5.93 -13.31
N GLU A 64 -1.95 6.78 -14.33
CA GLU A 64 -2.03 6.33 -15.72
C GLU A 64 -0.83 5.45 -16.13
N GLY A 65 -1.15 4.38 -16.86
CA GLY A 65 -0.19 3.39 -17.30
C GLY A 65 0.43 2.60 -16.15
N ARG A 66 1.77 2.55 -16.10
CA ARG A 66 2.56 1.78 -15.10
C ARG A 66 3.08 2.65 -13.96
N LYS A 67 2.55 3.87 -13.81
CA LYS A 67 2.96 4.80 -12.75
C LYS A 67 2.16 4.54 -11.48
N ALA A 68 2.78 4.79 -10.34
CA ALA A 68 2.12 4.77 -9.05
C ALA A 68 2.80 5.76 -8.09
N ILE A 69 2.01 6.37 -7.22
CA ILE A 69 2.47 7.32 -6.21
C ILE A 69 2.59 6.59 -4.89
N PHE A 70 3.75 6.64 -4.26
CA PHE A 70 3.94 6.07 -2.92
C PHE A 70 3.21 6.92 -1.88
N ILE A 71 2.40 6.26 -1.05
CA ILE A 71 1.56 6.91 -0.04
C ILE A 71 2.10 6.69 1.36
N GLY A 72 2.50 5.46 1.67
CA GLY A 72 2.93 5.13 3.02
C GLY A 72 3.26 3.66 3.21
N ALA A 73 3.83 3.38 4.39
CA ALA A 73 4.12 2.03 4.84
C ALA A 73 3.31 1.75 6.11
N TYR A 74 2.64 0.61 6.15
CA TYR A 74 1.75 0.25 7.25
C TYR A 74 2.11 -1.14 7.76
N GLN A 75 2.01 -1.31 9.08
CA GLN A 75 2.08 -2.61 9.73
C GLN A 75 0.69 -3.22 9.81
N LYS A 76 0.57 -4.50 9.45
CA LYS A 76 -0.65 -5.24 9.66
C LYS A 76 -0.72 -5.62 11.14
N ASN A 77 -1.63 -5.00 11.88
CA ASN A 77 -1.92 -5.38 13.25
C ASN A 77 -3.05 -6.43 13.19
N TYR A 78 -2.80 -7.61 13.75
CA TYR A 78 -3.77 -8.70 13.88
C TYR A 78 -4.71 -8.47 15.06
#